data_AF-A0A1Y2HGD1-F1
#
_entry.id   AF-A0A1Y2HGD1-F1
#
_cell.length_a   1.000
_cell.length_b   1.000
_cell.length_c   1.000
_cell.angle_alpha   90.00
_cell.angle_beta   90.00
_cell.angle_gamma   90.00
#
_symmetry.space_group_name_H-M   'P 1'
#
loop_
_entity.id
_entity.type
_entity.pdbx_description
1 polymer ?
#
loop_
_entity_poly.entity_id
_entity_poly.type
_entity_poly.pdbx_seq_one_letter_code
_entity_poly.pdbx_strand_id
1 'polypeptide(L)'
;MSTPTNNQTNNSNVSTSADKADQVDELPTTCCCCFPIRLGVFVLIILSLAQLIYALVSDVILRTDQSKPRTRYPNDIVGYIFTGINFLVYFGLLIGAIKRDSKTYRPFAQVNLALFWVSVVLSIIGVFMSVSEFGAGALPVALVMLVFIWLIAGYFTWILYKYTDVLAKEEKGRELKSMEQA
;
A
#
# COMPACT_ATOMS: atom_id res chain seq x y z
N MET A 1 85.46 -12.17 -1.10
CA MET A 1 84.74 -13.25 -0.40
C MET A 1 83.46 -13.50 -1.17
N SER A 2 83.21 -14.77 -1.45
CA SER A 2 82.36 -15.27 -2.53
C SER A 2 80.90 -15.46 -2.11
N THR A 3 80.01 -15.46 -3.11
CA THR A 3 78.57 -15.76 -3.14
C THR A 3 78.20 -17.10 -2.44
N PRO A 4 76.93 -17.35 -2.03
CA PRO A 4 75.90 -17.76 -3.01
C PRO A 4 74.44 -17.33 -2.75
N THR A 5 73.69 -17.43 -3.85
CA THR A 5 72.24 -17.44 -4.08
C THR A 5 71.49 -18.47 -3.24
N ASN A 6 70.23 -18.19 -2.85
CA ASN A 6 69.26 -19.26 -2.58
C ASN A 6 67.86 -18.92 -3.11
N ASN A 7 67.32 -19.85 -3.89
CA ASN A 7 65.97 -19.89 -4.45
C ASN A 7 65.06 -20.62 -3.46
N GLN A 8 63.86 -20.11 -3.17
CA GLN A 8 62.76 -21.00 -2.77
C GLN A 8 61.40 -20.47 -3.24
N THR A 9 60.78 -21.30 -4.07
CA THR A 9 59.46 -21.22 -4.69
C THR A 9 58.39 -21.78 -3.75
N ASN A 10 57.11 -21.48 -4.07
CA ASN A 10 55.86 -22.14 -3.64
C ASN A 10 55.32 -21.71 -2.24
N ASN A 11 54.02 -21.54 -1.99
CA ASN A 11 52.82 -21.83 -2.76
C ASN A 11 51.60 -21.16 -2.07
N SER A 12 50.54 -20.97 -2.86
CA SER A 12 49.12 -21.14 -2.49
C SER A 12 48.44 -20.24 -1.44
N ASN A 13 47.40 -19.56 -1.94
CA ASN A 13 46.04 -19.41 -1.39
C ASN A 13 45.94 -18.72 -0.02
N VAL A 14 45.05 -17.75 0.18
CA VAL A 14 43.62 -18.00 0.40
C VAL A 14 42.95 -16.63 0.50
N SER A 15 41.91 -16.45 -0.32
CA SER A 15 40.76 -15.57 -0.17
C SER A 15 40.62 -14.73 1.12
N THR A 16 40.61 -13.41 0.95
CA THR A 16 39.87 -12.46 1.79
C THR A 16 39.01 -11.52 0.92
N SER A 17 38.32 -12.10 -0.06
CA SER A 17 37.18 -11.44 -0.73
C SER A 17 35.82 -12.02 -0.29
N ALA A 18 35.81 -12.90 0.71
CA ALA A 18 34.62 -13.62 1.18
C ALA A 18 34.03 -13.08 2.50
N ASP A 19 34.41 -11.87 2.93
CA ASP A 19 33.90 -11.24 4.16
C ASP A 19 33.10 -9.96 3.89
N LYS A 20 32.55 -9.85 2.67
CA LYS A 20 31.65 -8.77 2.24
C LYS A 20 30.40 -9.29 1.51
N ALA A 21 30.05 -10.55 1.73
CA ALA A 21 28.84 -11.16 1.16
C ALA A 21 27.79 -11.55 2.24
N ASP A 22 28.06 -11.28 3.52
CA ASP A 22 27.18 -11.66 4.64
C ASP A 22 26.60 -10.43 5.37
N GLN A 23 26.46 -9.32 4.65
CA GLN A 23 25.51 -8.26 4.98
C GLN A 23 24.56 -8.10 3.79
N VAL A 24 23.79 -9.15 3.52
CA VAL A 24 22.43 -8.89 3.07
C VAL A 24 21.81 -8.16 4.25
N ASP A 25 21.76 -6.83 4.16
CA ASP A 25 20.96 -6.01 5.06
C ASP A 25 19.56 -6.63 5.10
N GLU A 26 19.32 -7.47 6.11
CA GLU A 26 18.02 -7.72 6.68
C GLU A 26 17.54 -6.37 7.20
N LEU A 27 17.18 -5.45 6.28
CA LEU A 27 16.41 -4.28 6.64
C LEU A 27 15.19 -4.84 7.34
N PRO A 28 15.04 -4.60 8.66
CA PRO A 28 13.99 -5.23 9.41
C PRO A 28 12.68 -4.77 8.77
N THR A 29 11.96 -5.73 8.19
CA THR A 29 10.66 -5.56 7.53
C THR A 29 9.57 -5.36 8.59
N THR A 30 9.88 -4.56 9.59
CA THR A 30 9.08 -4.23 10.76
C THR A 30 8.87 -2.73 10.75
N CYS A 31 7.64 -2.29 10.59
CA CYS A 31 7.27 -0.91 10.83
C CYS A 31 6.51 -0.89 12.16
N CYS A 32 6.96 -0.07 13.11
CA CYS A 32 6.40 0.16 14.46
C CYS A 32 5.91 -1.10 15.22
N CYS A 33 6.66 -1.51 16.25
CA CYS A 33 6.31 -2.60 17.21
C CYS A 33 6.41 -4.05 16.68
N CYS A 34 7.54 -4.47 16.11
CA CYS A 34 7.84 -5.88 15.77
C CYS A 34 6.80 -6.61 14.88
N PHE A 35 5.81 -5.88 14.35
CA PHE A 35 4.81 -6.47 13.48
C PHE A 35 5.38 -6.54 12.06
N PRO A 36 5.29 -7.70 11.40
CA PRO A 36 5.72 -7.81 10.01
C PRO A 36 4.83 -6.87 9.18
N ILE A 37 5.45 -5.98 8.39
CA ILE A 37 4.77 -5.01 7.52
C ILE A 37 3.67 -5.68 6.68
N ARG A 38 3.94 -6.93 6.29
CA ARG A 38 2.99 -7.81 5.59
C ARG A 38 1.66 -7.96 6.33
N LEU A 39 1.69 -8.31 7.61
CA LEU A 39 0.48 -8.55 8.40
C LEU A 39 -0.33 -7.27 8.55
N GLY A 40 0.33 -6.13 8.75
CA GLY A 40 -0.31 -4.81 8.77
C GLY A 40 -1.03 -4.50 7.46
N VAL A 41 -0.34 -4.67 6.32
CA VAL A 41 -0.93 -4.45 4.99
C VAL A 41 -2.11 -5.39 4.71
N PHE A 42 -2.00 -6.67 5.07
CA PHE A 42 -3.10 -7.63 4.93
C PHE A 42 -4.33 -7.24 5.75
N VAL A 43 -4.13 -6.89 7.03
CA VAL A 43 -5.23 -6.47 7.91
C VAL A 43 -5.90 -5.20 7.38
N LEU A 44 -5.11 -4.23 6.90
CA LEU A 44 -5.64 -3.00 6.30
C LEU A 44 -6.48 -3.29 5.05
N ILE A 45 -5.99 -4.11 4.13
CA ILE A 45 -6.75 -4.46 2.90
C ILE A 45 -8.05 -5.19 3.26
N ILE A 46 -8.01 -6.13 4.20
CA ILE A 46 -9.20 -6.87 4.64
C ILE A 46 -10.22 -5.96 5.31
N LEU A 47 -9.78 -5.06 6.20
CA LEU A 47 -10.65 -4.08 6.85
C LEU A 47 -11.30 -3.15 5.81
N SER A 48 -10.55 -2.66 4.83
CA SER A 48 -11.10 -1.83 3.75
C SER A 48 -12.13 -2.58 2.91
N LEU A 49 -11.88 -3.85 2.58
CA LEU A 49 -12.85 -4.69 1.87
C LEU A 49 -14.10 -4.95 2.71
N ALA A 50 -13.95 -5.26 4.00
CA ALA A 50 -15.08 -5.47 4.90
C ALA A 50 -15.93 -4.19 5.03
N GLN A 51 -15.29 -3.03 5.12
CA GLN A 51 -15.99 -1.73 5.14
C GLN A 51 -16.73 -1.47 3.84
N LEU A 52 -16.13 -1.75 2.67
CA LEU A 52 -16.79 -1.62 1.36
C LEU A 52 -18.00 -2.55 1.23
N ILE A 53 -17.87 -3.81 1.64
CA ILE A 53 -18.96 -4.78 1.64
C ILE A 53 -20.08 -4.32 2.57
N TYR A 54 -19.74 -3.91 3.80
CA TYR A 54 -20.71 -3.39 4.75
C TYR A 54 -21.46 -2.18 4.20
N ALA A 55 -20.75 -1.22 3.59
CA ALA A 55 -21.36 -0.06 2.96
C ALA A 55 -22.36 -0.46 1.85
N LEU A 56 -21.96 -1.35 0.94
CA LEU A 56 -22.82 -1.87 -0.12
C LEU A 56 -24.05 -2.59 0.45
N VAL A 57 -23.88 -3.47 1.43
CA VAL A 57 -24.97 -4.23 2.05
C VAL A 57 -25.94 -3.29 2.77
N SER A 58 -25.42 -2.31 3.52
CA SER A 58 -26.25 -1.34 4.25
C SER A 58 -27.11 -0.51 3.30
N ASP A 59 -26.54 -0.05 2.18
CA ASP A 59 -27.26 0.72 1.17
C ASP A 59 -28.31 -0.14 0.44
N VAL A 60 -28.02 -1.41 0.13
CA VAL A 60 -29.01 -2.34 -0.44
C VAL A 60 -30.18 -2.56 0.52
N ILE A 61 -29.90 -2.84 1.81
CA ILE A 61 -30.95 -3.07 2.83
C ILE A 61 -31.80 -1.80 3.02
N LEU A 62 -31.18 -0.63 3.12
CA LEU A 62 -31.87 0.65 3.24
C LEU A 62 -32.74 0.97 2.01
N ARG A 63 -32.35 0.51 0.81
CA ARG A 63 -33.13 0.68 -0.42
C ARG A 63 -34.32 -0.27 -0.54
N THR A 64 -34.27 -1.41 0.14
CA THR A 64 -35.38 -2.38 0.22
C THR A 64 -36.51 -1.87 1.11
N ASP A 65 -36.18 -1.02 2.10
CA ASP A 65 -37.15 -0.39 2.98
C ASP A 65 -37.83 0.80 2.26
N GLN A 66 -38.94 0.52 1.56
CA GLN A 66 -39.69 1.50 0.74
C GLN A 66 -40.31 2.68 1.53
N SER A 67 -40.13 2.72 2.85
CA SER A 67 -40.79 3.67 3.75
C SER A 67 -40.14 5.06 3.78
N LYS A 68 -38.92 5.25 3.22
CA LYS A 68 -38.24 6.55 3.21
C LYS A 68 -38.25 7.19 1.82
N PRO A 69 -38.73 8.45 1.67
CA PRO A 69 -38.78 9.13 0.37
C PRO A 69 -37.37 9.27 -0.20
N ARG A 70 -37.16 8.66 -1.37
CA ARG A 70 -35.91 8.71 -2.13
C ARG A 70 -35.70 10.12 -2.70
N THR A 71 -34.80 10.89 -2.12
CA THR A 71 -34.08 11.91 -2.89
C THR A 71 -33.13 11.17 -3.82
N ARG A 72 -33.61 10.85 -5.02
CA ARG A 72 -32.84 10.19 -6.09
C ARG A 72 -31.81 11.19 -6.61
N TYR A 73 -30.71 11.37 -5.89
CA TYR A 73 -29.61 12.18 -6.37
C TYR A 73 -28.97 11.44 -7.57
N PRO A 74 -28.72 12.12 -8.71
CA PRO A 74 -27.94 11.55 -9.81
C PRO A 74 -26.52 11.12 -9.42
N ASN A 75 -26.07 11.51 -8.21
CA ASN A 75 -24.81 11.11 -7.59
C ASN A 75 -24.74 9.61 -7.20
N ASP A 76 -25.87 8.89 -7.13
CA ASP A 76 -25.87 7.49 -6.69
C ASP A 76 -25.12 6.57 -7.65
N ILE A 77 -25.32 6.73 -8.97
CA ILE A 77 -24.68 5.87 -9.98
C ILE A 77 -23.16 6.07 -9.97
N VAL A 78 -22.72 7.32 -9.87
CA VAL A 78 -21.30 7.68 -9.78
C VAL A 78 -20.69 7.07 -8.51
N GLY A 79 -21.38 7.16 -7.37
CA GLY A 79 -20.96 6.53 -6.11
C GLY A 79 -20.77 5.02 -6.22
N TYR A 80 -21.69 4.30 -6.88
CA TYR A 80 -21.54 2.87 -7.12
C TYR A 80 -20.35 2.53 -8.02
N ILE A 81 -20.12 3.31 -9.07
CA ILE A 81 -18.97 3.11 -9.96
C ILE A 81 -17.67 3.26 -9.17
N PHE A 82 -17.53 4.34 -8.38
CA PHE A 82 -16.34 4.53 -7.53
C PHE A 82 -16.17 3.42 -6.48
N THR A 83 -17.28 2.94 -5.90
CA THR A 83 -17.27 1.83 -4.94
C THR A 83 -16.80 0.53 -5.60
N GLY A 84 -17.31 0.23 -6.81
CA GLY A 84 -16.89 -0.94 -7.59
C GLY A 84 -15.42 -0.88 -8.01
N ILE A 85 -14.94 0.28 -8.47
CA ILE A 85 -13.52 0.49 -8.79
C ILE A 85 -12.66 0.29 -7.53
N ASN A 86 -13.04 0.89 -6.40
CA ASN A 86 -12.33 0.69 -5.13
C ASN A 86 -12.28 -0.78 -4.73
N PHE A 87 -13.41 -1.51 -4.84
CA PHE A 87 -13.45 -2.93 -4.54
C PHE A 87 -12.47 -3.72 -5.41
N LEU A 88 -12.46 -3.49 -6.73
CA LEU A 88 -11.52 -4.15 -7.65
C LEU A 88 -10.06 -3.83 -7.32
N VAL A 89 -9.78 -2.59 -6.93
CA VAL A 89 -8.42 -2.15 -6.53
C VAL A 89 -7.97 -2.87 -5.26
N TYR A 90 -8.78 -2.87 -4.19
CA TYR A 90 -8.43 -3.57 -2.96
C TYR A 90 -8.36 -5.08 -3.14
N PHE A 91 -9.21 -5.66 -3.99
CA PHE A 91 -9.14 -7.07 -4.33
C PHE A 91 -7.87 -7.41 -5.12
N GLY A 92 -7.47 -6.57 -6.07
CA GLY A 92 -6.21 -6.68 -6.80
C GLY A 92 -4.98 -6.56 -5.89
N LEU A 93 -5.00 -5.60 -4.96
CA LEU A 93 -3.99 -5.46 -3.91
C LEU A 93 -3.92 -6.72 -3.04
N LEU A 94 -5.06 -7.30 -2.67
CA LEU A 94 -5.10 -8.53 -1.89
C LEU A 94 -4.46 -9.70 -2.67
N ILE A 95 -4.83 -9.89 -3.93
CA ILE A 95 -4.26 -10.95 -4.78
C ILE A 95 -2.75 -10.76 -4.95
N GLY A 96 -2.30 -9.54 -5.25
CA GLY A 96 -0.87 -9.22 -5.39
C GLY A 96 -0.09 -9.47 -4.10
N ALA A 97 -0.68 -9.14 -2.95
CA ALA A 97 -0.09 -9.41 -1.64
C ALA A 97 0.00 -10.91 -1.33
N ILE A 98 -1.04 -11.70 -1.67
CA ILE A 98 -1.05 -13.17 -1.49
C ILE A 98 -0.02 -13.83 -2.39
N LYS A 99 -0.01 -13.48 -3.68
CA LYS A 99 0.91 -14.07 -4.68
C LYS A 99 2.36 -13.60 -4.50
N ARG A 100 2.60 -12.58 -3.66
CA ARG A 100 3.91 -11.93 -3.49
C ARG A 100 4.52 -11.52 -4.83
N ASP A 101 3.68 -11.00 -5.73
CA ASP A 101 4.07 -10.57 -7.07
C ASP A 101 4.01 -9.05 -7.14
N SER A 102 5.17 -8.42 -7.25
CA SER A 102 5.29 -6.96 -7.30
C SER A 102 4.65 -6.40 -8.57
N LYS A 103 4.68 -7.15 -9.69
CA LYS A 103 4.15 -6.73 -10.99
C LYS A 103 2.63 -6.65 -10.97
N THR A 104 1.99 -7.60 -10.29
CA THR A 104 0.54 -7.56 -10.06
C THR A 104 0.16 -6.48 -9.03
N TYR A 105 0.90 -6.35 -7.93
CA TYR A 105 0.53 -5.45 -6.83
C TYR A 105 0.68 -3.95 -7.17
N ARG A 106 1.78 -3.58 -7.85
CA ARG A 106 2.15 -2.18 -8.16
C ARG A 106 1.10 -1.38 -8.94
N PRO A 107 0.49 -1.87 -10.03
CA PRO A 107 -0.52 -1.09 -10.76
C PRO A 107 -1.74 -0.78 -9.87
N PHE A 108 -2.20 -1.73 -9.06
CA PHE A 108 -3.31 -1.47 -8.14
C PHE A 108 -2.94 -0.46 -7.05
N ALA A 109 -1.70 -0.49 -6.54
CA ALA A 109 -1.23 0.50 -5.57
C ALA A 109 -1.16 1.92 -6.18
N GLN A 110 -0.78 2.03 -7.45
CA GLN A 110 -0.80 3.31 -8.18
C GLN A 110 -2.23 3.81 -8.41
N VAL A 111 -3.14 2.92 -8.80
CA VAL A 111 -4.57 3.28 -8.95
C VAL A 111 -5.16 3.70 -7.61
N ASN A 112 -4.83 3.02 -6.51
CA ASN A 112 -5.27 3.42 -5.16
C ASN A 112 -4.77 4.82 -4.79
N LEU A 113 -3.50 5.14 -5.10
CA LEU A 113 -2.94 6.47 -4.90
C LEU A 113 -3.65 7.54 -5.75
N ALA A 114 -3.99 7.22 -7.01
CA ALA A 114 -4.75 8.11 -7.87
C ALA A 114 -6.17 8.35 -7.32
N LEU A 115 -6.85 7.29 -6.87
CA LEU A 115 -8.18 7.38 -6.24
C LEU A 115 -8.16 8.22 -4.97
N PHE A 116 -7.09 8.14 -4.17
CA PHE A 116 -6.90 9.02 -3.01
C PHE A 116 -6.88 10.50 -3.42
N TRP A 117 -6.09 10.87 -4.42
CA TRP A 117 -6.05 12.27 -4.90
C TRP A 117 -7.38 12.74 -5.49
N VAL A 118 -8.07 11.88 -6.25
CA VAL A 118 -9.42 12.17 -6.75
C VAL A 118 -10.39 12.40 -5.59
N SER A 119 -10.31 11.57 -4.54
CA SER A 119 -11.13 11.72 -3.33
C SER A 119 -10.84 13.03 -2.59
N VAL A 120 -9.58 13.43 -2.49
CA VAL A 120 -9.17 14.73 -1.91
C VAL A 120 -9.82 15.88 -2.67
N VAL A 121 -9.72 15.89 -4.01
CA VAL A 121 -10.31 16.95 -4.85
C VAL A 121 -11.83 16.98 -4.72
N LEU A 122 -12.51 15.83 -4.79
CA LEU A 122 -13.96 15.75 -4.63
C LEU A 122 -14.42 16.21 -3.24
N SER A 123 -13.66 15.87 -2.19
CA SER A 123 -13.97 16.27 -0.82
C SER A 123 -13.82 17.79 -0.65
N ILE A 124 -12.80 18.41 -1.26
CA ILE A 124 -12.64 19.88 -1.28
C ILE A 124 -13.87 20.53 -1.91
N ILE A 125 -14.23 20.09 -3.12
CA ILE A 125 -15.39 20.62 -3.86
C ILE A 125 -16.66 20.47 -3.01
N GLY A 126 -16.88 19.30 -2.42
CA GLY A 126 -18.03 19.03 -1.56
C GLY A 126 -18.11 19.98 -0.36
N VAL A 127 -16.99 20.21 0.33
CA VAL A 127 -16.94 21.19 1.43
C VAL A 127 -17.29 22.58 0.93
N PHE A 128 -16.66 23.05 -0.15
CA PHE A 128 -16.91 24.40 -0.69
C PHE A 128 -18.36 24.59 -1.18
N MET A 129 -18.98 23.56 -1.75
CA MET A 129 -20.39 23.59 -2.13
C MET A 129 -21.32 23.59 -0.91
N SER A 130 -20.96 22.90 0.17
CA SER A 130 -21.78 22.84 1.40
C SER A 130 -21.72 24.10 2.27
N VAL A 131 -20.81 25.04 1.97
CA VAL A 131 -20.66 26.31 2.70
C VAL A 131 -21.93 27.15 2.68
N SER A 132 -22.73 27.07 1.61
CA SER A 132 -24.00 27.79 1.52
C SER A 132 -25.10 27.22 2.40
N GLU A 133 -24.99 25.97 2.87
CA GLU A 133 -26.06 25.27 3.60
C GLU A 133 -25.83 25.21 5.11
N PHE A 134 -24.58 25.12 5.59
CA PHE A 134 -24.28 24.86 7.01
C PHE A 134 -23.93 26.10 7.84
N GLY A 135 -23.85 27.28 7.22
CA GLY A 135 -23.46 28.53 7.90
C GLY A 135 -21.97 28.59 8.27
N ALA A 136 -21.41 29.80 8.39
CA ALA A 136 -19.96 30.02 8.51
C ALA A 136 -19.31 29.40 9.77
N GLY A 137 -20.09 29.06 10.81
CA GLY A 137 -19.58 28.53 12.08
C GLY A 137 -19.22 27.03 12.06
N ALA A 138 -19.85 26.22 11.19
CA ALA A 138 -19.59 24.78 11.10
C ALA A 138 -18.41 24.43 10.18
N LEU A 139 -18.03 25.37 9.32
CA LEU A 139 -16.98 25.27 8.30
C LEU A 139 -15.58 24.95 8.86
N PRO A 140 -15.08 25.60 9.94
CA PRO A 140 -13.78 25.26 10.49
C PRO A 140 -13.73 23.85 11.09
N VAL A 141 -14.81 23.39 11.73
CA VAL A 141 -14.88 22.03 12.31
C VAL A 141 -14.88 20.98 11.20
N ALA A 142 -15.65 21.18 10.14
CA ALA A 142 -15.68 20.30 8.98
C ALA A 142 -14.31 20.21 8.29
N LEU A 143 -13.62 21.34 8.12
CA LEU A 143 -12.27 21.38 7.54
C LEU A 143 -11.26 20.63 8.40
N VAL A 144 -11.27 20.83 9.72
CA VAL A 144 -10.34 20.13 10.62
C VAL A 144 -10.58 18.62 10.55
N MET A 145 -11.83 18.16 10.66
CA MET A 145 -12.16 16.74 10.56
C MET A 145 -11.71 16.14 9.22
N LEU A 146 -11.91 16.86 8.12
CA LEU A 146 -11.55 16.42 6.79
C LEU A 146 -10.03 16.33 6.61
N VAL A 147 -9.26 17.27 7.16
CA VAL A 147 -7.78 17.17 7.19
C VAL A 147 -7.31 15.95 7.99
N PHE A 148 -7.90 15.67 9.16
CA PHE A 148 -7.58 14.47 9.93
C PHE A 148 -7.86 13.18 9.15
N ILE A 149 -9.02 13.10 8.48
CA ILE A 149 -9.38 11.96 7.65
C ILE A 149 -8.37 11.78 6.52
N TRP A 150 -7.94 12.86 5.86
CA TRP A 150 -6.93 12.79 4.80
C TRP A 150 -5.55 12.37 5.29
N LEU A 151 -5.13 12.82 6.48
CA LEU A 151 -3.85 12.40 7.05
C LEU A 151 -3.84 10.90 7.32
N ILE A 152 -4.92 10.37 7.89
CA ILE A 152 -5.07 8.94 8.17
C ILE A 152 -5.14 8.14 6.86
N ALA A 153 -6.00 8.54 5.93
CA ALA A 153 -6.16 7.86 4.64
C ALA A 153 -4.89 7.95 3.78
N GLY A 154 -4.22 9.09 3.80
CA GLY A 154 -2.95 9.32 3.11
C GLY A 154 -1.82 8.47 3.69
N TYR A 155 -1.75 8.35 5.01
CA TYR A 155 -0.79 7.46 5.68
C TYR A 155 -0.99 5.99 5.27
N PHE A 156 -2.23 5.50 5.26
CA PHE A 156 -2.51 4.13 4.82
C PHE A 156 -2.23 3.91 3.34
N THR A 157 -2.61 4.87 2.50
CA THR A 157 -2.30 4.84 1.06
C THR A 157 -0.80 4.81 0.82
N TRP A 158 -0.03 5.59 1.60
CA TRP A 158 1.42 5.59 1.56
C TRP A 158 2.03 4.25 1.98
N ILE A 159 1.52 3.62 3.05
CA ILE A 159 1.96 2.28 3.47
C ILE A 159 1.71 1.26 2.36
N LEU A 160 0.51 1.25 1.77
CA LEU A 160 0.18 0.36 0.66
C LEU A 160 1.11 0.58 -0.53
N TYR A 161 1.41 1.84 -0.86
CA TYR A 161 2.37 2.14 -1.91
C TYR A 161 3.78 1.65 -1.56
N LYS A 162 4.26 1.89 -0.32
CA LYS A 162 5.58 1.44 0.13
C LYS A 162 5.74 -0.07 0.20
N TYR A 163 4.65 -0.81 0.36
CA TYR A 163 4.68 -2.27 0.28
C TYR A 163 5.12 -2.78 -1.10
N THR A 164 4.93 -1.98 -2.18
CA THR A 164 5.44 -2.32 -3.52
C THR A 164 6.98 -2.46 -3.53
N ASP A 165 7.69 -1.56 -2.83
CA ASP A 165 9.15 -1.57 -2.72
C ASP A 165 9.63 -2.82 -1.97
N VAL A 166 8.90 -3.22 -0.92
CA VAL A 166 9.18 -4.43 -0.14
C VAL A 166 9.03 -5.67 -1.01
N LEU A 167 7.92 -5.81 -1.74
CA LEU A 167 7.68 -6.94 -2.64
C LEU A 167 8.74 -7.03 -3.74
N ALA A 168 9.15 -5.89 -4.32
CA ALA A 168 10.17 -5.86 -5.37
C ALA A 168 11.54 -6.34 -4.86
N LYS A 169 11.91 -6.00 -3.61
CA LYS A 169 13.15 -6.50 -2.98
C LYS A 169 13.08 -8.01 -2.72
N GLU A 170 11.93 -8.50 -2.27
CA GLU A 170 11.73 -9.93 -2.01
C GLU A 170 11.72 -10.80 -3.28
N GLU A 171 11.22 -10.27 -4.39
CA GLU A 171 11.27 -10.94 -5.70
C GLU A 171 12.71 -11.13 -6.16
N LYS A 172 13.52 -10.06 -6.14
CA LYS A 172 14.96 -10.13 -6.48
C LYS A 172 15.74 -11.07 -5.58
N GLY A 173 15.45 -11.06 -4.27
CA GLY A 173 16.08 -11.98 -3.32
C GLY A 173 15.77 -13.46 -3.60
N ARG A 174 14.57 -13.77 -4.11
CA ARG A 174 14.20 -15.13 -4.53
C ARG A 174 14.89 -15.54 -5.83
N GLU A 175 14.99 -14.64 -6.80
CA GLU A 175 15.70 -14.90 -8.06
C GLU A 175 17.18 -15.23 -7.82
N LEU A 176 17.87 -14.45 -6.98
CA LEU A 176 19.28 -14.70 -6.63
C LEU A 176 19.47 -16.07 -5.97
N LYS A 177 18.62 -16.43 -5.01
CA LYS A 177 18.66 -17.75 -4.36
C LYS A 177 18.40 -18.90 -5.34
N SER A 178 17.55 -18.70 -6.34
CA SER A 178 17.30 -19.72 -7.37
C SER A 178 18.48 -19.91 -8.32
N MET A 179 19.28 -18.86 -8.54
CA MET A 179 20.51 -18.94 -9.35
C MET A 179 21.66 -19.62 -8.60
N GLU A 180 21.74 -19.47 -7.27
CA GLU A 180 22.76 -20.14 -6.45
C GLU A 180 22.52 -21.66 -6.33
N GLN A 181 21.27 -22.09 -6.49
CA GLN A 181 20.86 -23.50 -6.42
C GLN A 181 20.91 -24.24 -7.76
N ALA A 182 21.20 -23.53 -8.87
CA ALA A 182 21.24 -24.07 -10.23
C ALA A 182 22.68 -24.26 -10.71
#